data_AF-A0A6C2UC08-F1
#
_entry.id   AF-A0A6C2UC08-F1
#
_cell.length_a   1.000
_cell.length_b   1.000
_cell.length_c   1.000
_cell.angle_alpha   90.00
_cell.angle_beta   90.00
_cell.angle_gamma   90.00
#
_symmetry.space_group_name_H-M   'P 1'
#
loop_
_entity.id
_entity.type
_entity.pdbx_description
1 polymer ?
#
loop_
_entity_poly.entity_id
_entity_poly.type
_entity_poly.pdbx_seq_one_letter_code
_entity_poly.pdbx_strand_id
1 'polypeptide(L)'
;MTLREKSILAGLYLSKFDTKGLSALGFSSFKEAYNALGFAIGTKPASLKNYRDELDPYFPNERQGWHKRQLRDHCRAILEQFRDADLESLKHMICNFCGDDFRDMNFQDASETTTNIDAFAQRIMTGRAAENYFTKHYQADPVFYDTEIEDVTHSGCGYDFKLWTSSNRFFAVEVKGIRELRGSIAMTDKEFHAAKALKNSYFLYVVKNFVDTPTPTTVRNPAESNMDFTRTERLVIQVSWRSSI
;
A
#
# COMPACT_ATOMS: atom_id res chain seq x y z
N MET A 1 -8.27 -0.11 15.73
CA MET A 1 -8.47 1.28 15.27
C MET A 1 -9.44 1.29 14.09
N THR A 2 -10.42 2.18 14.11
CA THR A 2 -11.36 2.42 13.00
C THR A 2 -10.67 3.06 11.79
N LEU A 3 -11.29 3.04 10.61
CA LEU A 3 -10.79 3.71 9.40
C LEU A 3 -10.44 5.20 9.66
N ARG A 4 -11.30 5.89 10.41
CA ARG A 4 -11.12 7.29 10.77
C ARG A 4 -9.91 7.47 11.68
N GLU A 5 -9.78 6.65 12.72
CA GLU A 5 -8.64 6.71 13.65
C GLU A 5 -7.31 6.44 12.93
N LYS A 6 -7.26 5.43 12.05
CA LYS A 6 -6.09 5.15 11.19
C LYS A 6 -5.71 6.36 10.34
N SER A 7 -6.72 7.00 9.73
CA SER A 7 -6.53 8.20 8.90
C SER A 7 -6.01 9.40 9.70
N ILE A 8 -6.53 9.61 10.91
CA ILE A 8 -6.06 10.68 11.80
C ILE A 8 -4.64 10.40 12.27
N LEU A 9 -4.33 9.14 12.63
CA LEU A 9 -2.99 8.75 13.07
C LEU A 9 -1.93 8.95 11.97
N ALA A 10 -2.27 8.62 10.72
CA ALA A 10 -1.40 8.93 9.58
C ALA A 10 -1.22 10.45 9.39
N GLY A 11 -2.28 11.24 9.55
CA GLY A 11 -2.20 12.71 9.55
C GLY A 11 -1.33 13.25 10.69
N LEU A 12 -1.47 12.68 11.90
CA LEU A 12 -0.67 13.01 13.09
C LEU A 12 0.80 12.75 12.84
N TYR A 13 1.13 11.58 12.29
CA TYR A 13 2.51 11.21 12.00
C TYR A 13 3.18 12.18 11.01
N LEU A 14 2.51 12.47 9.89
CA LEU A 14 3.01 13.41 8.88
C LEU A 14 3.06 14.85 9.40
N SER A 15 2.25 15.18 10.40
CA SER A 15 2.29 16.48 11.07
C SER A 15 3.42 16.55 12.09
N LYS A 16 3.55 15.57 12.97
CA LYS A 16 4.53 15.54 14.06
C LYS A 16 5.97 15.45 13.57
N PHE A 17 6.22 14.64 12.54
CA PHE A 17 7.57 14.36 12.08
C PHE A 17 7.89 14.98 10.72
N ASP A 18 6.90 15.57 10.05
CA ASP A 18 7.05 16.32 8.81
C ASP A 18 7.96 15.58 7.79
N THR A 19 8.99 16.22 7.27
CA THR A 19 9.93 15.64 6.29
C THR A 19 10.70 14.42 6.81
N LYS A 20 10.95 14.33 8.13
CA LYS A 20 11.58 13.16 8.73
C LYS A 20 10.66 11.94 8.67
N GLY A 21 9.38 12.13 9.02
CA GLY A 21 8.37 11.07 8.91
C GLY A 21 8.13 10.65 7.47
N LEU A 22 8.08 11.63 6.56
CA LEU A 22 7.96 11.39 5.13
C LEU A 22 9.09 10.46 4.61
N SER A 23 10.34 10.80 4.94
CA SER A 23 11.52 10.05 4.53
C SER A 23 11.57 8.67 5.18
N ALA A 24 11.20 8.56 6.46
CA ALA A 24 11.16 7.30 7.20
C ALA A 24 10.10 6.31 6.66
N LEU A 25 9.10 6.79 5.93
CA LEU A 25 8.14 5.96 5.18
C LEU A 25 8.56 5.71 3.71
N GLY A 26 9.74 6.19 3.31
CA GLY A 26 10.32 6.06 1.97
C GLY A 26 9.76 7.03 0.92
N PHE A 27 8.85 7.94 1.29
CA PHE A 27 8.19 8.84 0.34
C PHE A 27 9.07 10.05 0.00
N SER A 28 8.98 10.53 -1.25
CA SER A 28 9.73 11.71 -1.72
C SER A 28 8.92 13.00 -1.59
N SER A 29 7.59 12.91 -1.49
CA SER A 29 6.72 14.08 -1.35
C SER A 29 5.48 13.79 -0.52
N PHE A 30 4.93 14.82 0.13
CA PHE A 30 3.66 14.66 0.85
C PHE A 30 2.50 14.27 -0.06
N LYS A 31 2.54 14.68 -1.34
CA LYS A 31 1.52 14.26 -2.32
C LYS A 31 1.55 12.74 -2.49
N GLU A 32 2.74 12.18 -2.67
CA GLU A 32 2.95 10.75 -2.71
C GLU A 32 2.45 10.07 -1.44
N ALA A 33 2.85 10.56 -0.26
CA ALA A 33 2.44 10.00 1.02
C ALA A 33 0.91 10.00 1.18
N TYR A 34 0.23 11.10 0.83
CA TYR A 34 -1.23 11.17 0.89
C TYR A 34 -1.90 10.18 -0.07
N ASN A 35 -1.36 10.03 -1.27
CA ASN A 35 -1.86 9.06 -2.23
C ASN A 35 -1.67 7.63 -1.71
N ALA A 36 -0.44 7.23 -1.43
CA ALA A 36 -0.11 5.88 -0.98
C ALA A 36 -0.83 5.52 0.33
N LEU A 37 -0.68 6.31 1.39
CA LEU A 37 -1.35 6.04 2.67
C LEU A 37 -2.87 6.14 2.56
N GLY A 38 -3.38 7.10 1.78
CA GLY A 38 -4.81 7.31 1.63
C GLY A 38 -5.46 6.07 1.05
N PHE A 39 -4.95 5.60 -0.09
CA PHE A 39 -5.43 4.38 -0.72
C PHE A 39 -5.13 3.15 0.15
N ALA A 40 -3.93 2.99 0.73
CA ALA A 40 -3.59 1.83 1.57
C ALA A 40 -4.50 1.68 2.81
N ILE A 41 -4.88 2.79 3.44
CA ILE A 41 -5.83 2.81 4.56
C ILE A 41 -7.28 2.59 4.08
N GLY A 42 -7.57 2.91 2.82
CA GLY A 42 -8.92 2.87 2.26
C GLY A 42 -9.68 4.20 2.36
N THR A 43 -8.99 5.31 2.60
CA THR A 43 -9.56 6.68 2.64
C THR A 43 -9.20 7.51 1.40
N LYS A 44 -9.74 8.72 1.28
CA LYS A 44 -9.34 9.65 0.22
C LYS A 44 -8.00 10.31 0.60
N PRO A 45 -7.05 10.51 -0.34
CA PRO A 45 -5.81 11.23 -0.07
C PRO A 45 -6.02 12.62 0.56
N ALA A 46 -7.06 13.33 0.10
CA ALA A 46 -7.45 14.63 0.65
C ALA A 46 -7.81 14.57 2.15
N SER A 47 -8.34 13.45 2.64
CA SER A 47 -8.64 13.27 4.07
C SER A 47 -7.37 13.30 4.91
N LEU A 48 -6.29 12.64 4.47
CA LEU A 48 -5.01 12.64 5.18
C LEU A 48 -4.38 14.03 5.20
N LYS A 49 -4.42 14.74 4.07
CA LYS A 49 -4.00 16.15 3.99
C LYS A 49 -4.75 17.01 5.00
N ASN A 50 -6.07 16.86 5.08
CA ASN A 50 -6.93 17.61 6.00
C ASN A 50 -6.65 17.28 7.48
N TYR A 51 -6.38 16.02 7.82
CA TYR A 51 -5.99 15.65 9.18
C TYR A 51 -4.62 16.20 9.55
N ARG A 52 -3.67 16.24 8.61
CA ARG A 52 -2.39 16.91 8.83
C ARG A 52 -2.60 18.41 9.05
N ASP A 53 -3.37 19.09 8.20
CA ASP A 53 -3.72 20.52 8.38
C ASP A 53 -4.33 20.80 9.76
N GLU A 54 -5.21 19.93 10.24
CA GLU A 54 -5.84 20.07 11.57
C GLU A 54 -4.82 19.93 12.72
N LEU A 55 -3.80 19.08 12.57
CA LEU A 55 -2.85 18.73 13.63
C LEU A 55 -1.56 19.55 13.59
N ASP A 56 -1.22 20.17 12.46
CA ASP A 56 -0.03 21.02 12.30
C ASP A 56 0.14 22.10 13.38
N PRO A 57 -0.92 22.80 13.84
CA PRO A 57 -0.79 23.81 14.90
C PRO A 57 -0.25 23.28 16.23
N TYR A 58 -0.24 21.96 16.44
CA TYR A 58 0.12 21.32 17.71
C TYR A 58 1.56 20.79 17.75
N PHE A 59 2.31 21.00 16.67
CA PHE A 59 3.71 20.60 16.50
C PHE A 59 4.55 21.79 15.97
N PRO A 60 5.88 21.80 16.18
CA PRO A 60 6.73 22.92 15.76
C PRO A 60 7.02 22.89 14.24
N ASN A 61 5.97 23.01 13.43
CA ASN A 61 6.05 23.02 11.98
C ASN A 61 6.08 24.44 11.41
N GLU A 62 6.78 24.65 10.31
CA GLU A 62 6.68 25.89 9.53
C GLU A 62 5.27 26.05 8.93
N ARG A 63 4.67 24.93 8.52
CA ARG A 63 3.29 24.87 8.03
C ARG A 63 2.33 25.10 9.19
N GLN A 64 1.54 26.17 9.09
CA GLN A 64 0.56 26.54 10.12
C GLN A 64 -0.68 25.64 10.15
N GLY A 65 -1.05 25.02 9.03
CA GLY A 65 -2.32 24.30 8.91
C GLY A 65 -3.53 25.14 9.30
N TRP A 66 -4.55 24.49 9.87
CA TRP A 66 -5.80 25.12 10.30
C TRP A 66 -5.72 25.72 11.72
N HIS A 67 -4.71 26.55 11.96
CA HIS A 67 -4.45 27.25 13.23
C HIS A 67 -5.60 28.14 13.75
N LYS A 68 -6.56 28.54 12.90
CA LYS A 68 -7.73 29.35 13.28
C LYS A 68 -8.97 28.53 13.64
N ARG A 69 -8.89 27.21 13.58
CA ARG A 69 -10.02 26.30 13.80
C ARG A 69 -9.86 25.61 15.15
N GLN A 70 -10.97 25.44 15.88
CA GLN A 70 -10.98 24.57 17.05
C GLN A 70 -10.76 23.11 16.63
N LEU A 71 -9.84 22.42 17.33
CA LEU A 71 -9.55 21.01 17.09
C LEU A 71 -10.78 20.15 17.37
N ARG A 72 -11.19 19.39 16.35
CA ARG A 72 -12.29 18.42 16.45
C ARG A 72 -12.01 17.36 17.50
N ASP A 73 -13.02 16.95 18.27
CA ASP A 73 -12.85 16.05 19.41
C ASP A 73 -12.21 14.70 19.06
N HIS A 74 -12.54 14.12 17.90
CA HIS A 74 -11.90 12.87 17.45
C HIS A 74 -10.43 13.05 17.07
N CYS A 75 -10.03 14.24 16.60
CA CYS A 75 -8.63 14.55 16.34
C CYS A 75 -7.89 14.81 17.67
N ARG A 76 -8.56 15.46 18.63
CA ARG A 76 -8.05 15.66 19.98
C ARG A 76 -7.76 14.34 20.69
N ALA A 77 -8.68 13.38 20.64
CA ALA A 77 -8.49 12.07 21.27
C ALA A 77 -7.24 11.34 20.73
N ILE A 78 -7.04 11.31 19.42
CA ILE A 78 -5.86 10.68 18.80
C ILE A 78 -4.60 11.49 19.09
N LEU A 79 -4.68 12.82 19.09
CA LEU A 79 -3.55 13.67 19.49
C LEU A 79 -3.12 13.36 20.92
N GLU A 80 -4.02 13.45 21.90
CA GLU A 80 -3.72 13.18 23.31
C GLU A 80 -3.17 11.77 23.52
N GLN A 81 -3.70 10.77 22.83
CA GLN A 81 -3.25 9.39 22.96
C GLN A 81 -1.85 9.14 22.39
N PHE A 82 -1.50 9.77 21.27
CA PHE A 82 -0.29 9.45 20.51
C PHE A 82 0.73 10.60 20.44
N ARG A 83 0.48 11.72 21.14
CA ARG A 83 1.32 12.93 21.09
C ARG A 83 2.77 12.65 21.39
N ASP A 84 3.03 11.76 22.35
CA ASP A 84 4.37 11.51 22.87
C ASP A 84 5.03 10.27 22.25
N ALA A 85 4.31 9.51 21.43
CA ALA A 85 4.84 8.33 20.76
C ALA A 85 5.95 8.69 19.76
N ASP A 86 7.07 7.98 19.78
CA ASP A 86 8.22 8.28 18.92
C ASP A 86 7.99 7.93 17.43
N LEU A 87 8.96 8.29 16.59
CA LEU A 87 8.92 8.12 15.14
C LEU A 87 8.74 6.64 14.76
N GLU A 88 9.51 5.74 15.36
CA GLU A 88 9.53 4.33 15.00
C GLU A 88 8.26 3.62 15.48
N SER A 89 7.80 3.94 16.69
CA SER A 89 6.55 3.42 17.25
C SER A 89 5.35 3.76 16.35
N LEU A 90 5.26 5.01 15.88
CA LEU A 90 4.17 5.44 15.00
C LEU A 90 4.33 4.92 13.57
N LYS A 91 5.56 4.87 13.05
CA LYS A 91 5.87 4.24 11.75
C LYS A 91 5.41 2.79 11.74
N HIS A 92 5.78 2.01 12.77
CA HIS A 92 5.40 0.62 12.92
C HIS A 92 3.87 0.46 12.98
N MET A 93 3.16 1.29 13.73
CA MET A 93 1.69 1.28 13.73
C MET A 93 1.09 1.56 12.35
N ILE A 94 1.59 2.58 11.65
CA ILE A 94 1.12 2.91 10.29
C ILE A 94 1.32 1.74 9.34
N CYS A 95 2.51 1.17 9.37
CA CYS A 95 2.86 0.06 8.51
C CYS A 95 1.98 -1.16 8.78
N ASN A 96 1.74 -1.51 10.06
CA ASN A 96 0.91 -2.65 10.46
C ASN A 96 -0.54 -2.56 9.98
N PHE A 97 -1.13 -1.36 9.88
CA PHE A 97 -2.50 -1.25 9.37
C PHE A 97 -2.59 -1.01 7.86
N CYS A 98 -1.45 -0.76 7.21
CA CYS A 98 -1.31 -0.68 5.76
C CYS A 98 -0.87 -2.02 5.13
N GLY A 99 -0.47 -3.02 5.92
CA GLY A 99 -0.20 -4.38 5.47
C GLY A 99 0.04 -5.32 6.66
N ASP A 100 -0.42 -6.58 6.55
CA ASP A 100 -0.45 -7.55 7.65
C ASP A 100 0.94 -8.09 8.06
N ASP A 101 1.99 -7.85 7.25
CA ASP A 101 3.29 -8.53 7.35
C ASP A 101 4.47 -7.67 7.85
N PHE A 102 4.24 -6.64 8.67
CA PHE A 102 5.39 -6.02 9.38
C PHE A 102 5.98 -6.92 10.47
N ARG A 103 5.28 -8.02 10.82
CA ARG A 103 5.72 -9.01 11.81
C ARG A 103 6.80 -9.96 11.29
N ASP A 104 6.90 -10.15 9.98
CA ASP A 104 7.93 -10.97 9.32
C ASP A 104 9.21 -10.17 9.02
N MET A 105 9.43 -9.07 9.75
CA MET A 105 10.80 -8.64 10.07
C MET A 105 11.44 -9.72 10.94
N ASN A 106 11.85 -10.83 10.33
CA ASN A 106 12.97 -11.57 10.84
C ASN A 106 14.10 -10.54 10.99
N PHE A 107 14.57 -10.35 12.23
CA PHE A 107 15.82 -9.69 12.60
C PHE A 107 17.04 -10.42 12.00
N GLN A 108 16.99 -10.81 10.72
CA GLN A 108 18.00 -11.62 10.04
C GLN A 108 18.84 -10.85 9.04
N ASP A 109 18.57 -9.56 8.85
CA ASP A 109 19.54 -8.68 8.25
C ASP A 109 20.07 -7.68 9.28
N ALA A 110 20.88 -8.20 10.20
CA ALA A 110 21.86 -7.39 10.94
C ALA A 110 22.93 -6.75 10.01
N SER A 111 22.72 -6.79 8.69
CA SER A 111 23.54 -6.15 7.66
C SER A 111 22.75 -5.18 6.76
N GLU A 112 21.42 -5.08 6.86
CA GLU A 112 20.65 -4.18 5.99
C GLU A 112 20.62 -2.76 6.55
N THR A 113 21.11 -1.83 5.72
CA THR A 113 21.01 -0.39 5.94
C THR A 113 19.55 0.05 6.07
N THR A 114 19.29 1.07 6.89
CA THR A 114 17.98 1.73 7.07
C THR A 114 17.21 1.98 5.77
N THR A 115 17.94 2.25 4.68
CA THR A 115 17.41 2.47 3.32
C THR A 115 16.59 1.29 2.77
N ASN A 116 16.95 0.04 3.10
CA ASN A 116 16.22 -1.15 2.63
C ASN A 116 14.87 -1.32 3.35
N ILE A 117 14.82 -1.00 4.65
CA ILE A 117 13.60 -1.07 5.44
C ILE A 117 12.58 -0.02 4.96
N ASP A 118 13.05 1.19 4.64
CA ASP A 118 12.19 2.26 4.14
C ASP A 118 11.63 1.93 2.74
N ALA A 119 12.46 1.36 1.86
CA ALA A 119 12.02 0.88 0.55
C ALA A 119 11.00 -0.26 0.65
N PHE A 120 11.18 -1.15 1.63
CA PHE A 120 10.24 -2.24 1.91
C PHE A 120 8.90 -1.73 2.44
N ALA A 121 8.92 -0.85 3.45
CA ALA A 121 7.72 -0.21 3.99
C ALA A 121 6.90 0.45 2.89
N GLN A 122 7.60 1.21 2.03
CA GLN A 122 7.00 1.84 0.87
C GLN A 122 6.38 0.85 -0.11
N ARG A 123 7.05 -0.28 -0.38
CA ARG A 123 6.53 -1.32 -1.27
C ARG A 123 5.22 -1.91 -0.73
N ILE A 124 5.16 -2.24 0.56
CA ILE A 124 3.93 -2.73 1.21
C ILE A 124 2.81 -1.72 1.06
N MET A 125 3.06 -0.46 1.44
CA MET A 125 2.05 0.59 1.35
C MET A 125 1.57 0.81 -0.08
N THR A 126 2.48 0.78 -1.07
CA THR A 126 2.13 0.99 -2.48
C THR A 126 1.35 -0.21 -3.06
N GLY A 127 1.67 -1.43 -2.64
CA GLY A 127 0.91 -2.64 -2.99
C GLY A 127 -0.52 -2.56 -2.48
N ARG A 128 -0.69 -2.34 -1.17
CA ARG A 128 -2.03 -2.20 -0.56
C ARG A 128 -2.81 -1.00 -1.12
N ALA A 129 -2.11 0.09 -1.44
CA ALA A 129 -2.71 1.23 -2.11
C ALA A 129 -3.28 0.86 -3.49
N ALA A 130 -2.55 0.05 -4.27
CA ALA A 130 -3.00 -0.39 -5.57
C ALA A 130 -4.22 -1.34 -5.47
N GLU A 131 -4.22 -2.30 -4.55
CA GLU A 131 -5.35 -3.19 -4.28
C GLU A 131 -6.63 -2.41 -3.89
N ASN A 132 -6.51 -1.49 -2.94
CA ASN A 132 -7.64 -0.66 -2.51
C ASN A 132 -8.08 0.35 -3.58
N TYR A 133 -7.18 0.77 -4.47
CA TYR A 133 -7.56 1.54 -5.66
C TYR A 133 -8.37 0.65 -6.60
N PHE A 134 -7.88 -0.55 -6.93
CA PHE A 134 -8.53 -1.50 -7.82
C PHE A 134 -9.96 -1.82 -7.35
N THR A 135 -10.15 -2.23 -6.09
CA THR A 135 -11.48 -2.57 -5.54
C THR A 135 -12.51 -1.43 -5.66
N LYS A 136 -12.07 -0.17 -5.67
CA LYS A 136 -12.94 1.00 -5.82
C LYS A 136 -13.18 1.43 -7.27
N HIS A 137 -12.30 1.04 -8.18
CA HIS A 137 -12.25 1.61 -9.54
C HIS A 137 -12.35 0.57 -10.65
N TYR A 138 -12.29 -0.75 -10.36
CA TYR A 138 -12.24 -1.80 -11.38
C TYR A 138 -13.43 -1.75 -12.35
N GLN A 139 -14.64 -1.40 -11.88
CA GLN A 139 -15.83 -1.31 -12.74
C GLN A 139 -15.76 -0.18 -13.79
N ALA A 140 -14.83 0.76 -13.66
CA ALA A 140 -14.59 1.77 -14.70
C ALA A 140 -13.76 1.22 -15.87
N ASP A 141 -13.08 0.08 -15.70
CA ASP A 141 -12.40 -0.62 -16.77
C ASP A 141 -13.42 -1.40 -17.61
N PRO A 142 -13.53 -1.17 -18.93
CA PRO A 142 -14.45 -1.90 -19.79
C PRO A 142 -14.27 -3.43 -19.76
N VAL A 143 -13.07 -3.92 -19.45
CA VAL A 143 -12.80 -5.36 -19.34
C VAL A 143 -13.51 -5.97 -18.13
N PHE A 144 -13.68 -5.21 -17.06
CA PHE A 144 -14.18 -5.67 -15.76
C PHE A 144 -15.57 -5.14 -15.43
N TYR A 145 -16.17 -4.38 -16.33
CA TYR A 145 -17.53 -3.89 -16.18
C TYR A 145 -18.52 -5.04 -15.97
N ASP A 146 -19.47 -4.84 -15.05
CA ASP A 146 -20.51 -5.82 -14.71
C ASP A 146 -19.97 -7.19 -14.21
N THR A 147 -18.85 -7.16 -13.48
CA THR A 147 -18.30 -8.33 -12.78
C THR A 147 -18.47 -8.22 -11.26
N GLU A 148 -18.60 -9.37 -10.60
CA GLU A 148 -18.61 -9.47 -9.14
C GLU A 148 -17.20 -9.82 -8.63
N ILE A 149 -16.69 -9.02 -7.70
CA ILE A 149 -15.34 -9.16 -7.15
C ILE A 149 -15.31 -10.06 -5.92
N GLU A 150 -14.36 -11.00 -5.90
CA GLU A 150 -13.99 -11.85 -4.77
C GLU A 150 -12.52 -11.60 -4.42
N ASP A 151 -12.25 -11.21 -3.18
CA ASP A 151 -10.89 -11.06 -2.65
C ASP A 151 -10.31 -12.42 -2.26
N VAL A 152 -9.22 -12.79 -2.93
CA VAL A 152 -8.50 -14.06 -2.72
C VAL A 152 -7.02 -13.84 -2.39
N THR A 153 -6.64 -12.62 -1.98
CA THR A 153 -5.25 -12.20 -1.69
C THR A 153 -4.54 -13.16 -0.73
N HIS A 154 -5.26 -13.68 0.25
CA HIS A 154 -4.73 -14.58 1.29
C HIS A 154 -4.84 -16.08 0.95
N SER A 155 -5.32 -16.43 -0.24
CA SER A 155 -5.51 -17.83 -0.65
C SER A 155 -4.23 -18.48 -1.19
N GLY A 156 -3.23 -17.67 -1.56
CA GLY A 156 -1.97 -18.16 -2.15
C GLY A 156 -2.12 -18.74 -3.56
N CYS A 157 -3.18 -18.39 -4.29
CA CYS A 157 -3.49 -18.92 -5.62
C CYS A 157 -2.75 -18.25 -6.79
N GLY A 158 -1.91 -17.24 -6.52
CA GLY A 158 -1.09 -16.54 -7.53
C GLY A 158 -1.78 -15.35 -8.20
N TYR A 159 -2.85 -14.84 -7.60
CA TYR A 159 -3.52 -13.59 -7.96
C TYR A 159 -4.31 -13.06 -6.75
N ASP A 160 -4.61 -11.77 -6.74
CA ASP A 160 -5.25 -11.10 -5.60
C ASP A 160 -6.79 -11.18 -5.65
N PHE A 161 -7.39 -11.11 -6.85
CA PHE A 161 -8.84 -11.04 -7.01
C PHE A 161 -9.37 -12.00 -8.08
N LYS A 162 -10.58 -12.51 -7.86
CA LYS A 162 -11.42 -13.07 -8.93
C LYS A 162 -12.52 -12.09 -9.29
N LEU A 163 -12.75 -11.92 -10.57
CA LEU A 163 -13.89 -11.18 -11.10
C LEU A 163 -14.82 -12.14 -11.83
N TRP A 164 -15.96 -12.43 -11.23
CA TRP A 164 -16.97 -13.33 -11.78
C TRP A 164 -17.84 -12.61 -12.81
N THR A 165 -17.96 -13.22 -13.97
CA THR A 165 -18.88 -12.79 -15.02
C THR A 165 -20.24 -13.47 -14.84
N SER A 166 -21.29 -12.90 -15.43
CA SER A 166 -22.63 -13.51 -15.50
C SER A 166 -22.65 -14.91 -16.14
N SER A 167 -21.62 -15.26 -16.93
CA SER A 167 -21.45 -16.59 -17.54
C SER A 167 -20.82 -17.64 -16.61
N ASN A 168 -20.66 -17.34 -15.32
CA ASN A 168 -19.98 -18.18 -14.33
C ASN A 168 -18.51 -18.52 -14.69
N ARG A 169 -17.90 -17.67 -15.52
CA ARG A 169 -16.45 -17.64 -15.77
C ARG A 169 -15.84 -16.53 -14.92
N PHE A 170 -14.58 -16.68 -14.53
CA PHE A 170 -13.87 -15.64 -13.80
C PHE A 170 -12.63 -15.14 -14.55
N PHE A 171 -12.28 -13.88 -14.28
CA PHE A 171 -10.94 -13.34 -14.54
C PHE A 171 -10.13 -13.37 -13.25
N ALA A 172 -8.91 -13.89 -13.32
CA ALA A 172 -7.91 -13.74 -12.27
C ALA A 172 -7.20 -12.41 -12.44
N VAL A 173 -7.13 -11.61 -11.39
CA VAL A 173 -6.49 -10.29 -11.42
C VAL A 173 -5.42 -10.20 -10.34
N GLU A 174 -4.19 -9.99 -10.79
CA GLU A 174 -3.04 -9.61 -9.96
C GLU A 174 -2.87 -8.10 -9.99
N VAL A 175 -2.75 -7.46 -8.83
CA VAL A 175 -2.68 -6.01 -8.71
C VAL A 175 -1.27 -5.58 -8.28
N LYS A 176 -0.65 -4.68 -9.05
CA LYS A 176 0.66 -4.11 -8.71
C LYS A 176 0.59 -2.59 -8.63
N GLY A 177 1.39 -2.02 -7.75
CA GLY A 177 1.56 -0.57 -7.61
C GLY A 177 2.94 -0.10 -8.06
N ILE A 178 2.99 1.02 -8.80
CA ILE A 178 4.22 1.69 -9.21
C ILE A 178 4.16 3.16 -8.78
N ARG A 179 5.25 3.63 -8.16
CA ARG A 179 5.37 5.00 -7.66
C ARG A 179 5.26 6.05 -8.77
N GLU A 180 6.02 5.87 -9.84
CA GLU A 180 6.11 6.80 -10.97
C GLU A 180 5.30 6.32 -12.18
N LEU A 181 5.36 7.05 -13.29
CA LEU A 181 4.75 6.66 -14.57
C LEU A 181 5.43 5.43 -15.19
N ARG A 182 6.70 5.18 -14.85
CA ARG A 182 7.49 4.04 -15.30
C ARG A 182 8.14 3.38 -14.09
N GLY A 183 8.34 2.07 -14.19
CA GLY A 183 8.98 1.27 -13.16
C GLY A 183 8.94 -0.20 -13.52
N SER A 184 9.74 -1.00 -12.82
CA SER A 184 9.71 -2.45 -12.95
C SER A 184 8.59 -3.02 -12.09
N ILE A 185 7.91 -4.04 -12.62
CA ILE A 185 7.09 -4.94 -11.82
C ILE A 185 7.87 -6.21 -11.54
N ALA A 186 7.57 -6.86 -10.42
CA ALA A 186 8.05 -8.19 -10.12
C ALA A 186 6.84 -9.10 -9.89
N MET A 187 6.88 -10.30 -10.44
CA MET A 187 5.93 -11.36 -10.15
C MET A 187 6.61 -12.43 -9.30
N THR A 188 5.87 -13.02 -8.38
CA THR A 188 6.33 -14.25 -7.72
C THR A 188 6.28 -15.42 -8.71
N ASP A 189 7.00 -16.50 -8.40
CA ASP A 189 6.97 -17.71 -9.22
C ASP A 189 5.54 -18.25 -9.37
N LYS A 190 4.74 -18.21 -8.30
CA LYS A 190 3.33 -18.62 -8.32
C LYS A 190 2.48 -17.73 -9.22
N GLU A 191 2.62 -16.41 -9.12
CA GLU A 191 1.89 -15.46 -9.98
C GLU A 191 2.21 -15.71 -11.46
N PHE A 192 3.49 -15.88 -11.79
CA PHE A 192 3.92 -16.09 -13.17
C PHE A 192 3.41 -17.42 -13.74
N HIS A 193 3.42 -18.49 -12.94
CA HIS A 193 2.85 -19.78 -13.35
C HIS A 193 1.32 -19.72 -13.49
N ALA A 194 0.62 -19.03 -12.59
CA ALA A 194 -0.82 -18.81 -12.69
C ALA A 194 -1.18 -18.04 -13.98
N ALA A 195 -0.42 -17.00 -14.30
CA ALA A 195 -0.57 -16.25 -15.55
C ALA A 195 -0.41 -17.14 -16.79
N LYS A 196 0.61 -18.01 -16.82
CA LYS A 196 0.82 -18.97 -17.92
C LYS A 196 -0.32 -19.99 -18.05
N ALA A 197 -0.88 -20.44 -16.93
CA ALA A 197 -1.96 -21.43 -16.92
C ALA A 197 -3.29 -20.83 -17.38
N LEU A 198 -3.63 -19.63 -16.88
CA LEU A 198 -4.91 -18.97 -17.10
C LEU A 198 -4.95 -18.10 -18.37
N LYS A 199 -3.78 -17.72 -18.91
CA LYS A 199 -3.61 -17.00 -20.18
C LYS A 199 -4.54 -15.79 -20.30
N ASN A 200 -5.49 -15.86 -21.23
CA ASN A 200 -6.47 -14.82 -21.55
C ASN A 200 -7.53 -14.58 -20.47
N SER A 201 -7.55 -15.39 -19.41
CA SER A 201 -8.33 -15.19 -18.19
C SER A 201 -7.50 -14.60 -17.05
N TYR A 202 -6.21 -14.34 -17.23
CA TYR A 202 -5.33 -13.69 -16.26
C TYR A 202 -5.02 -12.26 -16.68
N PHE A 203 -5.17 -11.34 -15.73
CA PHE A 203 -4.91 -9.93 -15.92
C PHE A 203 -3.94 -9.43 -14.87
N LEU A 204 -3.02 -8.60 -15.32
CA LEU A 204 -2.20 -7.78 -14.45
C LEU A 204 -2.78 -6.36 -14.47
N TYR A 205 -3.22 -5.88 -13.31
CA TYR A 205 -3.71 -4.52 -13.13
C TYR A 205 -2.66 -3.69 -12.41
N VAL A 206 -2.12 -2.68 -13.10
CA VAL A 206 -1.03 -1.86 -12.57
C VAL A 206 -1.52 -0.44 -12.29
N VAL A 207 -1.49 -0.02 -11.03
CA VAL A 207 -1.74 1.36 -10.63
C VAL A 207 -0.42 2.11 -10.57
N LYS A 208 -0.23 3.08 -11.47
CA LYS A 208 1.01 3.84 -11.64
C LYS A 208 0.88 5.25 -11.08
N ASN A 209 2.01 5.95 -10.92
CA ASN A 209 2.07 7.38 -10.67
C ASN A 209 1.45 7.84 -9.33
N PHE A 210 1.68 7.08 -8.25
CA PHE A 210 1.34 7.50 -6.89
C PHE A 210 2.02 8.80 -6.45
N VAL A 211 3.16 9.17 -7.04
CA VAL A 211 3.82 10.46 -6.78
C VAL A 211 2.99 11.67 -7.19
N ASP A 212 2.05 11.48 -8.12
CA ASP A 212 1.21 12.54 -8.65
C ASP A 212 -0.25 12.10 -8.73
N THR A 213 -0.66 11.51 -9.84
CA THR A 213 -2.04 11.11 -10.10
C THR A 213 -2.09 9.61 -10.39
N PRO A 214 -2.58 8.80 -9.43
CA PRO A 214 -2.70 7.36 -9.61
C PRO A 214 -3.54 7.01 -10.84
N THR A 215 -2.95 6.26 -11.76
CA THR A 215 -3.53 5.92 -13.07
C THR A 215 -3.39 4.44 -13.35
N PRO A 216 -4.48 3.74 -13.69
CA PRO A 216 -4.43 2.31 -13.91
C PRO A 216 -3.95 1.95 -15.33
N THR A 217 -3.46 0.73 -15.49
CA THR A 217 -3.20 0.10 -16.78
C THR A 217 -3.45 -1.39 -16.63
N THR A 218 -4.22 -1.96 -17.55
CA THR A 218 -4.60 -3.38 -17.53
C THR A 218 -3.87 -4.11 -18.64
N VAL A 219 -3.17 -5.20 -18.28
CA VAL A 219 -2.45 -6.07 -19.22
C VAL A 219 -3.09 -7.45 -19.17
N ARG A 220 -3.65 -7.89 -20.30
CA ARG A 220 -4.18 -9.25 -20.47
C ARG A 220 -3.06 -10.21 -20.82
N ASN A 221 -3.08 -11.40 -20.22
CA ASN A 221 -2.10 -12.46 -20.47
C ASN A 221 -0.65 -11.95 -20.40
N PRO A 222 -0.21 -11.42 -19.23
CA PRO A 222 1.08 -10.75 -19.11
C PRO A 222 2.25 -11.67 -19.52
N ALA A 223 2.14 -12.99 -19.29
CA ALA A 223 3.16 -13.97 -19.61
C ALA A 223 3.44 -14.17 -21.11
N GLU A 224 2.52 -13.81 -22.00
CA GLU A 224 2.68 -13.85 -23.47
C GLU A 224 2.55 -12.46 -24.11
N SER A 225 2.59 -11.41 -23.30
CA SER A 225 2.51 -10.01 -23.75
C SER A 225 3.88 -9.42 -24.09
N ASN A 226 3.94 -8.15 -24.49
CA ASN A 226 5.20 -7.42 -24.71
C ASN A 226 5.93 -7.03 -23.40
N MET A 227 5.82 -7.88 -22.36
CA MET A 227 6.51 -7.69 -21.08
C MET A 227 7.66 -8.69 -20.98
N ASP A 228 8.88 -8.16 -20.92
CA ASP A 228 10.09 -8.97 -20.84
C ASP A 228 10.37 -9.39 -19.39
N PHE A 229 9.82 -10.54 -18.99
CA PHE A 229 10.09 -11.12 -17.68
C PHE A 229 11.45 -11.85 -17.68
N THR A 230 12.39 -11.36 -16.87
CA THR A 230 13.66 -12.05 -16.60
C THR A 230 13.57 -12.85 -15.31
N ARG A 231 13.74 -14.18 -15.41
CA ARG A 231 13.76 -15.06 -14.24
C ARG A 231 15.02 -14.80 -13.42
N THR A 232 14.85 -14.44 -12.16
CA THR A 232 15.94 -14.26 -11.19
C THR A 232 15.73 -15.24 -10.03
N GLU A 233 16.76 -16.00 -9.67
CA GLU A 233 16.72 -16.96 -8.56
C GLU A 233 17.64 -16.47 -7.43
N ARG A 234 17.15 -16.56 -6.19
CA ARG A 234 17.94 -16.24 -4.98
C ARG A 234 17.77 -17.37 -3.97
N LEU A 235 18.89 -17.90 -3.47
CA LEU A 235 18.88 -18.86 -2.38
C LEU A 235 18.65 -18.12 -1.05
N VAL A 236 17.62 -18.52 -0.30
CA VAL A 236 17.35 -18.01 1.05
C VAL A 236 17.42 -19.17 2.03
N ILE A 237 18.31 -19.07 3.04
CA ILE A 237 18.41 -20.06 4.11
C ILE A 237 17.59 -19.55 5.30
N GLN A 238 16.47 -20.20 5.59
CA GLN A 238 15.63 -19.88 6.74
C GLN A 238 15.86 -20.90 7.87
N VAL A 239 16.43 -20.45 8.99
CA VAL A 239 16.57 -21.26 10.20
C VAL A 239 15.37 -21.01 11.11
N SER A 240 14.64 -22.07 11.49
CA SER A 240 13.53 -21.97 12.45
C SER A 240 13.66 -23.03 13.53
N TRP A 241 13.33 -22.65 14.76
CA TRP A 241 13.26 -23.55 15.91
C TRP A 241 11.79 -23.70 16.27
N ARG A 242 11.31 -24.92 16.43
CA ARG A 242 9.93 -25.22 16.82
C ARG A 242 9.95 -26.07 18.07
N SER A 243 9.06 -25.76 19.01
CA SER A 243 8.74 -26.63 20.14
C SER A 243 7.25 -26.96 20.08
N SER A 244 6.90 -28.19 20.43
CA SER A 244 5.52 -28.56 20.77
C SER A 244 5.29 -28.32 22.27
N ILE A 245 4.05 -27.98 22.63
CA ILE A 245 3.53 -28.12 24.00
C ILE A 245 2.64 -29.34 24.01
#